data_AF-A0A8B6CIN0-F1
#
_entry.id   AF-A0A8B6CIN0-F1
#
_cell.length_a   1.000
_cell.length_b   1.000
_cell.length_c   1.000
_cell.angle_alpha   90.00
_cell.angle_beta   90.00
_cell.angle_gamma   90.00
#
_symmetry.space_group_name_H-M   'P 1'
#
loop_
_entity.id
_entity.type
_entity.pdbx_description
1 polymer ?
#
loop_
_entity_poly.entity_id
_entity_poly.type
_entity_poly.pdbx_seq_one_letter_code
_entity_poly.pdbx_strand_id
1 'polypeptide(L)'
;MLTMGRLISLLYVLINIFTVNALSCFKCSSRNRDNPGCDDTFQNPDGANSAYLVSDCWAPRTGRTGLFPATQCIKVVVDDEENGNHVTVRDCVVDNGDMKSETEIGRLSHCSAMGTRLEFNDVRSSGCIEVCDTDACNTGHTPACLYPVLISLLVITQMVMNFW
;
A
#
# COMPACT_ATOMS: atom_id res chain seq x y z
N MET A 1 15.63 -41.37 -13.19
CA MET A 1 14.69 -41.37 -12.04
C MET A 1 14.98 -40.14 -11.19
N LEU A 2 14.10 -39.13 -11.20
CA LEU A 2 14.16 -38.05 -10.21
C LEU A 2 13.85 -38.67 -8.85
N THR A 3 14.79 -38.59 -7.90
CA THR A 3 14.58 -39.09 -6.55
C THR A 3 13.42 -38.33 -5.90
N MET A 4 12.63 -39.00 -5.06
CA MET A 4 11.42 -38.43 -4.44
C MET A 4 11.67 -37.06 -3.77
N GLY A 5 12.86 -36.85 -3.21
CA GLY A 5 13.28 -35.58 -2.60
C GLY A 5 13.42 -34.41 -3.60
N ARG A 6 13.81 -34.67 -4.86
CA ARG A 6 13.90 -33.63 -5.90
C ARG A 6 12.52 -33.14 -6.32
N LEU A 7 11.53 -34.03 -6.38
CA LEU A 7 10.13 -33.66 -6.68
C LEU A 7 9.53 -32.82 -5.55
N ILE A 8 9.76 -33.18 -4.29
CA ILE A 8 9.28 -32.42 -3.12
C ILE A 8 9.90 -31.01 -3.11
N SER A 9 11.19 -30.90 -3.38
CA SER A 9 11.91 -29.64 -3.35
C SER A 9 11.53 -28.73 -4.53
N LEU A 10 11.25 -29.30 -5.72
CA LEU A 10 10.72 -28.55 -6.86
C LEU A 10 9.29 -28.06 -6.60
N LEU A 11 8.45 -28.91 -5.98
CA LEU A 11 7.09 -28.56 -5.59
C LEU A 11 7.08 -27.43 -4.54
N TYR A 12 8.00 -27.47 -3.57
CA TYR A 12 8.16 -26.40 -2.58
C TYR A 12 8.53 -25.06 -3.22
N VAL A 13 9.48 -25.06 -4.17
CA VAL A 13 9.84 -23.86 -4.93
C VAL A 13 8.64 -23.34 -5.74
N LEU A 14 7.90 -24.23 -6.41
CA LEU A 14 6.72 -23.84 -7.19
C LEU A 14 5.58 -23.27 -6.33
N ILE A 15 5.37 -23.77 -5.11
CA ILE A 15 4.34 -23.27 -4.19
C ILE A 15 4.66 -21.83 -3.72
N ASN A 16 5.94 -21.50 -3.53
CA ASN A 16 6.35 -20.17 -3.06
C ASN A 16 6.38 -19.10 -4.18
N ILE A 17 6.21 -19.48 -5.45
CA ILE A 17 6.24 -18.54 -6.60
C ILE A 17 4.89 -17.82 -6.79
N PHE A 18 3.78 -18.31 -6.22
CA PHE A 18 2.43 -17.83 -6.52
C PHE A 18 1.73 -17.08 -5.37
N THR A 19 2.46 -16.32 -4.55
CA THR A 19 1.81 -15.42 -3.59
C THR A 19 1.73 -14.01 -4.19
N VAL A 20 0.55 -13.64 -4.69
CA VAL A 20 0.20 -12.23 -4.94
C VAL A 20 -0.45 -11.74 -3.66
N ASN A 21 0.28 -10.92 -2.89
CA ASN A 21 -0.26 -10.31 -1.68
C ASN A 21 -0.87 -8.95 -2.02
N ALA A 22 -2.00 -8.63 -1.41
CA ALA A 22 -2.58 -7.30 -1.47
C ALA A 22 -1.87 -6.41 -0.43
N LEU A 23 -1.74 -5.11 -0.71
CA LEU A 23 -1.09 -4.21 0.24
C LEU A 23 -1.89 -4.06 1.53
N SER A 24 -1.19 -4.02 2.65
CA SER A 24 -1.74 -3.69 3.96
C SER A 24 -1.69 -2.18 4.15
N CYS A 25 -2.83 -1.52 4.36
CA CYS A 25 -2.93 -0.06 4.44
C CYS A 25 -3.61 0.40 5.73
N PHE A 26 -3.24 1.57 6.22
CA PHE A 26 -4.00 2.23 7.27
C PHE A 26 -5.32 2.75 6.71
N LYS A 27 -6.44 2.39 7.34
CA LYS A 27 -7.80 2.83 6.96
C LYS A 27 -8.45 3.56 8.12
N CYS A 28 -8.69 4.85 7.92
CA CYS A 28 -9.36 5.69 8.91
C CYS A 28 -9.87 6.98 8.27
N SER A 29 -10.78 7.64 8.97
CA SER A 29 -11.15 9.01 8.70
C SER A 29 -11.07 9.83 9.99
N SER A 30 -10.79 11.12 9.84
CA SER A 30 -10.86 12.13 10.87
C SER A 30 -11.55 13.36 10.32
N ARG A 31 -12.43 13.94 11.13
CA ARG A 31 -13.12 15.21 10.84
C ARG A 31 -12.90 16.16 11.99
N ASN A 32 -12.39 17.34 11.67
CA ASN A 32 -12.06 18.39 12.62
C ASN A 32 -11.16 17.91 13.77
N ARG A 33 -10.20 17.03 13.43
CA ARG A 33 -9.22 16.46 14.36
C ARG A 33 -9.83 15.60 15.47
N ASP A 34 -10.95 14.94 15.20
CA ASP A 34 -11.61 14.04 16.15
C ASP A 34 -10.88 12.69 16.31
N ASN A 35 -9.98 12.35 15.38
CA ASN A 35 -9.16 11.15 15.44
C ASN A 35 -7.66 11.47 15.26
N PRO A 36 -6.95 11.79 16.36
CA PRO A 36 -5.53 12.13 16.33
C PRO A 36 -4.64 11.04 15.73
N GLY A 37 -5.03 9.77 15.84
CA GLY A 37 -4.27 8.65 15.27
C GLY A 37 -4.45 8.49 13.76
N CYS A 38 -5.44 9.16 13.17
CA CYS A 38 -5.61 9.24 11.72
C CYS A 38 -4.95 10.48 11.12
N ASP A 39 -5.01 11.60 11.86
CA ASP A 39 -4.38 12.88 11.51
C ASP A 39 -2.87 12.92 11.72
N ASP A 40 -2.29 11.88 12.33
CA ASP A 40 -0.86 11.81 12.58
C ASP A 40 -0.05 11.94 11.28
N THR A 41 1.19 12.38 11.40
CA THR A 41 2.06 12.56 10.23
C THR A 41 2.25 11.23 9.52
N PHE A 42 2.50 11.28 8.20
CA PHE A 42 2.84 10.07 7.45
C PHE A 42 4.10 9.39 8.00
N GLN A 43 4.88 10.01 8.91
CA GLN A 43 6.19 9.58 9.37
C GLN A 43 6.21 9.05 10.81
N ASN A 44 5.05 8.80 11.42
CA ASN A 44 4.98 8.54 12.86
C ASN A 44 5.75 7.25 13.26
N PRO A 45 6.87 7.35 14.02
CA PRO A 45 7.71 6.20 14.40
C PRO A 45 7.09 5.36 15.53
N ASP A 46 6.07 5.88 16.22
CA ASP A 46 5.47 5.25 17.41
C ASP A 46 4.44 4.16 17.08
N GLY A 47 4.30 3.82 15.79
CA GLY A 47 3.28 2.88 15.33
C GLY A 47 1.91 3.53 15.41
N ALA A 48 1.59 4.37 14.42
CA ALA A 48 0.23 4.78 14.13
C ALA A 48 -0.69 3.57 14.33
N ASN A 49 -1.64 3.73 15.26
CA ASN A 49 -2.43 2.67 15.88
C ASN A 49 -2.63 1.47 14.94
N SER A 50 -1.99 0.33 15.23
CA SER A 50 -2.17 -0.90 14.44
C SER A 50 -3.65 -1.31 14.32
N ALA A 51 -4.50 -0.75 15.18
CA ALA A 51 -5.95 -0.77 15.08
C ALA A 51 -6.52 -0.29 13.73
N TYR A 52 -5.81 0.58 12.99
CA TYR A 52 -6.23 1.07 11.68
C TYR A 52 -5.59 0.30 10.52
N LEU A 53 -4.62 -0.57 10.79
CA LEU A 53 -3.97 -1.35 9.74
C LEU A 53 -4.93 -2.45 9.27
N VAL A 54 -5.26 -2.40 7.99
CA VAL A 54 -6.04 -3.44 7.31
C VAL A 54 -5.10 -4.25 6.45
N SER A 55 -4.92 -5.52 6.82
CA SER A 55 -4.15 -6.49 6.05
C SER A 55 -4.88 -6.90 4.77
N ASP A 56 -4.13 -7.20 3.72
CA ASP A 56 -4.65 -7.61 2.41
C ASP A 56 -5.78 -6.68 1.93
N CYS A 57 -5.49 -5.40 1.76
CA CYS A 57 -6.54 -4.41 1.52
C CYS A 57 -7.18 -4.59 0.15
N TRP A 58 -8.51 -4.47 0.11
CA TRP A 58 -9.31 -4.59 -1.10
C TRP A 58 -10.03 -3.28 -1.39
N ALA A 59 -10.00 -2.86 -2.65
CA ALA A 59 -10.60 -1.61 -3.09
C ALA A 59 -11.37 -1.78 -4.41
N PRO A 60 -12.39 -0.93 -4.66
CA PRO A 60 -13.09 -0.92 -5.94
C PRO A 60 -12.15 -0.45 -7.05
N ARG A 61 -12.41 -0.93 -8.27
CA ARG A 61 -11.64 -0.58 -9.46
C ARG A 61 -12.55 0.08 -10.49
N THR A 62 -12.17 1.26 -10.97
CA THR A 62 -12.94 2.02 -11.98
C THR A 62 -13.28 1.16 -13.19
N GLY A 63 -14.54 1.19 -13.62
CA GLY A 63 -15.02 0.44 -14.78
C GLY A 63 -15.14 -1.08 -14.56
N ARG A 64 -15.00 -1.58 -13.32
CA ARG A 64 -15.18 -3.01 -12.99
C ARG A 64 -16.07 -3.21 -11.78
N THR A 65 -16.83 -4.29 -11.81
CA THR A 65 -17.66 -4.72 -10.67
C THR A 65 -16.85 -5.59 -9.72
N GLY A 66 -16.96 -5.31 -8.43
CA GLY A 66 -16.31 -6.08 -7.36
C GLY A 66 -15.10 -5.36 -6.77
N LEU A 67 -14.39 -6.08 -5.90
CA LEU A 67 -13.21 -5.60 -5.20
C LEU A 67 -11.96 -6.27 -5.76
N PHE A 68 -10.85 -5.54 -5.76
CA PHE A 68 -9.57 -6.01 -6.26
C PHE A 68 -8.47 -5.76 -5.22
N PRO A 69 -7.39 -6.55 -5.25
CA PRO A 69 -6.22 -6.32 -4.41
C PRO A 69 -5.73 -4.88 -4.59
N ALA A 70 -5.60 -4.15 -3.49
CA ALA A 70 -5.08 -2.80 -3.53
C ALA A 70 -3.62 -2.81 -3.99
N THR A 71 -3.27 -1.80 -4.77
CA THR A 71 -1.92 -1.61 -5.31
C THR A 71 -1.24 -0.38 -4.70
N GLN A 72 -1.99 0.50 -4.02
CA GLN A 72 -1.44 1.64 -3.29
C GLN A 72 -2.23 1.96 -2.04
N CYS A 73 -1.57 2.58 -1.07
CA CYS A 73 -2.21 3.28 0.04
C CYS A 73 -2.20 4.78 -0.24
N ILE A 74 -3.26 5.47 0.18
CA ILE A 74 -3.39 6.93 0.08
C ILE A 74 -3.67 7.54 1.45
N LYS A 75 -3.15 8.75 1.65
CA LYS A 75 -3.60 9.67 2.69
C LYS A 75 -3.98 10.98 2.04
N VAL A 76 -5.23 11.38 2.22
CA VAL A 76 -5.77 12.65 1.76
C VAL A 76 -6.00 13.54 2.97
N VAL A 77 -5.42 14.73 2.96
CA VAL A 77 -5.64 15.76 3.96
C VAL A 77 -6.24 16.96 3.26
N VAL A 78 -7.37 17.44 3.75
CA VAL A 78 -8.09 18.59 3.22
C VAL A 78 -8.28 19.62 4.33
N ASP A 79 -7.84 20.83 4.06
CA ASP A 79 -8.03 21.99 4.92
C ASP A 79 -8.93 22.99 4.18
N ASP A 80 -10.11 23.24 4.74
CA ASP A 80 -11.02 24.28 4.29
C ASP A 80 -10.75 25.56 5.09
N GLU A 81 -10.12 26.54 4.43
CA GLU A 81 -9.80 27.84 5.03
C GLU A 81 -11.04 28.67 5.37
N GLU A 82 -12.18 28.45 4.70
CA GLU A 82 -13.38 29.28 4.84
C GLU A 82 -14.24 28.84 6.04
N ASN A 83 -14.38 27.54 6.25
CA ASN A 83 -15.17 26.98 7.36
C ASN A 83 -14.32 26.44 8.52
N GLY A 84 -12.99 26.46 8.38
CA GLY A 84 -12.07 25.88 9.37
C GLY A 84 -12.19 24.35 9.49
N ASN A 85 -12.71 23.68 8.46
CA ASN A 85 -12.87 22.23 8.49
C ASN A 85 -11.55 21.54 8.13
N HIS A 86 -11.18 20.52 8.89
CA HIS A 86 -10.01 19.68 8.63
C HIS A 86 -10.48 18.25 8.42
N VAL A 87 -10.11 17.62 7.31
CA VAL A 87 -10.50 16.24 7.03
C VAL A 87 -9.28 15.44 6.62
N THR A 88 -9.04 14.34 7.32
CA THR A 88 -8.04 13.35 6.93
C THR A 88 -8.73 12.04 6.58
N VAL A 89 -8.35 11.44 5.45
CA VAL A 89 -8.81 10.11 5.04
C VAL A 89 -7.61 9.29 4.64
N ARG A 90 -7.49 8.10 5.23
CA ARG A 90 -6.54 7.07 4.79
C ARG A 90 -7.32 5.90 4.21
N ASP A 91 -6.94 5.44 3.04
CA ASP A 91 -7.56 4.27 2.41
C ASP A 91 -6.56 3.55 1.49
N CYS A 92 -6.96 2.39 0.99
CA CYS A 92 -6.27 1.68 -0.08
C CYS A 92 -7.01 1.85 -1.40
N VAL A 93 -6.26 1.86 -2.50
CA VAL A 93 -6.80 2.06 -3.85
C VAL A 93 -6.16 1.11 -4.84
N VAL A 94 -6.81 0.97 -5.99
CA VAL A 94 -6.33 0.18 -7.13
C VAL A 94 -5.96 1.14 -8.24
N ASP A 95 -4.70 1.09 -8.66
CA ASP A 95 -4.21 1.75 -9.85
C ASP A 95 -4.76 1.02 -11.09
N ASN A 96 -5.41 1.77 -11.97
CA ASN A 96 -5.99 1.21 -13.18
C ASN A 96 -4.95 1.05 -14.29
N GLY A 97 -3.77 1.67 -14.15
CA GLY A 97 -2.73 1.74 -15.17
C GLY A 97 -3.09 2.65 -16.34
N ASP A 98 -4.04 3.58 -16.16
CA ASP A 98 -4.42 4.55 -17.18
C ASP A 98 -3.28 5.55 -17.45
N MET A 99 -3.34 6.28 -18.56
CA MET A 99 -2.27 7.22 -18.93
C MET A 99 -2.34 8.56 -18.19
N LYS A 100 -3.39 8.83 -17.40
CA LYS A 100 -3.63 10.12 -16.75
C LYS A 100 -3.62 9.98 -15.22
N SER A 101 -2.72 10.71 -14.56
CA SER A 101 -2.70 10.81 -13.09
C SER A 101 -3.96 11.43 -12.49
N GLU A 102 -4.70 12.22 -13.27
CA GLU A 102 -5.94 12.90 -12.84
C GLU A 102 -7.12 11.94 -12.63
N THR A 103 -7.04 10.71 -13.17
CA THR A 103 -8.07 9.67 -12.98
C THR A 103 -7.66 8.63 -11.94
N GLU A 104 -6.47 8.74 -11.37
CA GLU A 104 -5.85 7.71 -10.52
C GLU A 104 -5.21 8.34 -9.28
N ILE A 105 -6.03 8.49 -8.23
CA ILE A 105 -5.64 9.08 -6.95
C ILE A 105 -4.43 8.40 -6.30
N GLY A 106 -4.19 7.13 -6.62
CA GLY A 106 -3.09 6.31 -6.10
C GLY A 106 -1.80 6.35 -6.91
N ARG A 107 -1.56 7.30 -7.82
CA ARG A 107 -0.33 7.28 -8.65
C ARG A 107 0.74 8.28 -8.29
N LEU A 108 0.38 9.45 -7.78
CA LEU A 108 1.34 10.50 -7.50
C LEU A 108 0.96 11.22 -6.21
N SER A 109 1.92 11.29 -5.28
CA SER A 109 1.84 12.23 -4.17
C SER A 109 1.87 13.65 -4.71
N HIS A 110 0.93 14.48 -4.29
CA HIS A 110 0.82 15.86 -4.72
C HIS A 110 0.50 16.78 -3.55
N CYS A 111 1.52 17.49 -3.11
CA CYS A 111 1.47 18.46 -2.02
C CYS A 111 2.22 19.72 -2.50
N SER A 112 1.49 20.77 -2.85
CA SER A 112 2.10 22.06 -3.20
C SER A 112 2.27 22.94 -1.97
N ALA A 113 3.23 23.86 -1.98
CA ALA A 113 3.43 24.85 -0.91
C ALA A 113 2.22 25.79 -0.70
N MET A 114 1.32 25.89 -1.70
CA MET A 114 0.03 26.60 -1.59
C MET A 114 -1.17 25.65 -1.43
N GLY A 115 -0.91 24.38 -1.12
CA GLY A 115 -1.88 23.29 -1.16
C GLY A 115 -2.27 22.90 -2.58
N THR A 116 -2.56 21.61 -2.78
CA THR A 116 -3.20 21.10 -4.00
C THR A 116 -4.66 21.52 -3.96
N ARG A 117 -5.18 22.11 -5.04
CA ARG A 117 -6.62 22.36 -5.17
C ARG A 117 -7.31 21.05 -5.47
N LEU A 118 -8.12 20.58 -4.53
CA LEU A 118 -8.97 19.42 -4.65
C LEU A 118 -10.39 19.90 -4.92
N GLU A 119 -11.02 19.39 -5.97
CA GLU A 119 -12.41 19.72 -6.29
C GLU A 119 -13.28 18.48 -6.08
N PHE A 120 -14.25 18.59 -5.17
CA PHE A 120 -15.20 17.52 -4.88
C PHE A 120 -16.60 18.11 -4.80
N ASN A 121 -17.54 17.61 -5.61
CA ASN A 121 -18.91 18.14 -5.70
C ASN A 121 -18.98 19.67 -5.89
N ASP A 122 -18.21 20.21 -6.83
CA ASP A 122 -18.07 21.65 -7.13
C ASP A 122 -17.52 22.52 -5.99
N VAL A 123 -17.10 21.92 -4.88
CA VAL A 123 -16.41 22.59 -3.79
C VAL A 123 -14.91 22.49 -4.01
N ARG A 124 -14.23 23.64 -4.04
CA ARG A 124 -12.77 23.72 -4.12
C ARG A 124 -12.20 23.83 -2.72
N SER A 125 -11.38 22.85 -2.36
CA SER A 125 -10.67 22.83 -1.09
C SER A 125 -9.16 22.76 -1.34
N SER A 126 -8.39 23.23 -0.36
CA SER A 126 -6.93 23.10 -0.37
C SER A 126 -6.56 21.81 0.35
N GLY A 127 -5.60 21.05 -0.16
CA GLY A 127 -5.23 19.79 0.46
C GLY A 127 -3.97 19.16 -0.07
N CYS A 128 -3.65 17.99 0.46
CA CYS A 128 -2.48 17.19 0.17
C CYS A 128 -2.91 15.75 -0.07
N ILE A 129 -2.33 15.11 -1.09
CA ILE A 129 -2.49 13.68 -1.34
C ILE A 129 -1.11 13.04 -1.25
N GLU A 130 -0.96 12.06 -0.36
CA GLU A 130 0.26 11.27 -0.19
C GLU A 130 -0.04 9.82 -0.56
N VAL A 131 0.86 9.21 -1.33
CA VAL A 131 0.70 7.88 -1.93
C VAL A 131 1.94 7.02 -1.66
N CYS A 132 1.74 5.72 -1.48
CA CYS A 132 2.80 4.71 -1.41
C CYS A 132 2.35 3.38 -2.06
N ASP A 133 3.30 2.47 -2.27
CA ASP A 133 3.08 1.11 -2.78
C ASP A 133 3.68 0.01 -1.87
N THR A 134 3.86 0.29 -0.57
CA THR A 134 4.42 -0.67 0.41
C THR A 134 3.48 -0.90 1.59
N ASP A 135 3.59 -2.08 2.21
CA ASP A 135 2.79 -2.44 3.39
C ASP A 135 3.01 -1.47 4.55
N ALA A 136 1.91 -1.08 5.19
CA ALA A 136 1.87 -0.22 6.37
C ALA A 136 2.75 1.03 6.20
N CYS A 137 2.73 1.64 5.01
CA CYS A 137 3.56 2.79 4.69
C CYS A 137 3.13 4.02 5.50
N ASN A 138 3.74 4.17 6.67
CA ASN A 138 4.08 5.46 7.20
C ASN A 138 5.58 5.59 6.90
N THR A 139 6.05 6.68 6.29
CA THR A 139 7.42 6.86 5.78
C THR A 139 8.44 6.37 6.81
N GLY A 140 8.89 5.14 6.56
CA GLY A 140 9.82 4.37 7.37
C GLY A 140 10.38 3.35 6.39
N HIS A 141 11.68 3.41 6.17
CA HIS A 141 12.35 2.54 5.21
C HIS A 141 12.10 1.07 5.60
N THR A 142 11.30 0.36 4.82
CA THR A 142 11.20 -1.09 4.96
C THR A 142 12.53 -1.70 4.50
N PRO A 143 13.27 -2.44 5.34
CA PRO A 143 14.36 -3.26 4.85
C PRO A 143 13.76 -4.32 3.93
N ALA A 144 14.23 -4.39 2.68
CA ALA A 144 13.83 -5.44 1.76
C ALA A 144 14.01 -6.81 2.42
N CYS A 145 12.96 -7.61 2.47
CA CYS A 145 13.00 -8.93 3.08
C CYS A 145 13.85 -9.86 2.20
N LEU A 146 15.15 -9.99 2.53
CA LEU A 146 16.12 -10.83 1.81
C LEU A 146 15.99 -12.33 2.17
N TYR A 147 15.18 -12.65 3.16
CA TYR A 147 15.03 -13.99 3.72
C TYR A 147 14.52 -15.05 2.72
N PRO A 148 13.47 -14.81 1.91
CA PRO A 148 13.01 -15.80 0.92
C PRO A 148 14.07 -16.06 -0.16
N VAL A 149 14.86 -15.05 -0.53
CA VAL A 149 15.95 -15.19 -1.52
C VAL A 149 17.08 -16.07 -0.97
N LEU A 150 17.47 -15.85 0.29
CA LEU A 150 18.51 -16.65 0.95
C LEU A 150 18.12 -18.12 1.11
N ILE A 151 16.87 -18.41 1.49
CA ILE A 151 16.37 -19.79 1.58
C ILE A 151 16.35 -20.45 0.20
N SER A 152 15.92 -19.72 -0.83
CA SER A 152 15.92 -20.22 -2.21
C SER A 152 17.33 -20.60 -2.69
N LEU A 153 18.32 -19.75 -2.41
CA LEU A 153 19.73 -20.01 -2.75
C LEU A 153 20.31 -21.20 -1.99
N LEU A 154 19.94 -21.39 -0.71
CA LEU A 154 20.35 -22.55 0.08
C LEU A 154 19.78 -23.87 -0.47
N VAL A 155 18.52 -23.87 -0.90
CA VAL A 155 17.90 -25.04 -1.52
C VAL A 155 18.55 -25.36 -2.88
N ILE A 156 18.83 -24.34 -3.70
CA ILE A 156 19.50 -24.51 -5.00
C ILE A 156 20.94 -25.03 -4.82
N THR A 157 21.70 -24.48 -3.89
CA THR A 157 23.08 -24.93 -3.62
C THR A 157 23.11 -26.37 -3.11
N GLN A 158 22.16 -26.79 -2.27
CA GLN A 158 22.01 -28.19 -1.89
C GLN A 158 21.63 -29.10 -3.08
N MET A 159 20.84 -28.62 -4.03
CA MET A 159 20.59 -29.39 -5.25
C MET A 159 21.85 -29.58 -6.09
N VAL A 160 22.64 -28.51 -6.30
CA VAL A 160 23.86 -28.54 -7.13
C VAL A 160 24.97 -29.38 -6.49
N MET A 161 25.15 -29.28 -5.17
CA MET A 161 26.15 -30.06 -4.44
C MET A 161 25.82 -31.56 -4.41
N ASN A 162 24.54 -31.94 -4.43
CA ASN A 162 24.08 -33.34 -4.53
C ASN A 162 23.99 -33.85 -5.98
N PHE A 163 24.56 -33.12 -6.95
CA PHE A 163 24.66 -33.50 -8.36
C PHE A 163 26.08 -33.90 -8.77
N TRP A 164 27.08 -33.62 -7.94
CA TRP A 164 28.47 -34.09 -8.06
C TRP A 164 28.73 -35.25 -7.11
#